data_AF-A0A1E2SJF0-F1
#
_entry.id   AF-A0A1E2SJF0-F1
#
_cell.length_a   1.000
_cell.length_b   1.000
_cell.length_c   1.000
_cell.angle_alpha   90.00
_cell.angle_beta   90.00
_cell.angle_gamma   90.00
#
_symmetry.space_group_name_H-M   'P 1'
#
loop_
_entity.id
_entity.type
_entity.pdbx_description
1 polymer ?
#
loop_
_entity_poly.entity_id
_entity_poly.type
_entity_poly.pdbx_seq_one_letter_code
_entity_poly.pdbx_strand_id
1 'polypeptide(L)'
;MMSTGTGLAGQVGIATETSYGTAAPPTRFLPISKAQMTKVKNTIGQSWLGAGRLMDLGAGRVVTTRGGKGTFDLDVTNRGMGLLLQALMGTTVTPIQVGSTAAYTQTHALADTVDKSLTVQAGIPDATGIVRPYTFLGAKVTDATFTFEPGKEVTSTFTLDTQDVIESQTLAAASYVAAMRPFVGTDTSVKVGMFGSEAAVSGVKKVTIKIERPQNAARYYLGGQGLKAQPLLNAMTKITGTIEADFIDKTIWADRFASDAPFSLVLEADGLQISASGNFDTFRITLPQCFLDGDTPTLQGPDVVSGSFPFTALFDGANLPTIFTQSADTTL
;
A
#
# COMPACT_ATOMS: atom_id res chain seq x y z
N MET A 1 -4.24 17.29 22.48
CA MET A 1 -4.59 17.23 21.05
C MET A 1 -5.20 18.56 20.65
N MET A 2 -4.89 19.07 19.47
CA MET A 2 -5.45 20.31 18.95
C MET A 2 -6.91 20.04 18.52
N SER A 3 -7.88 20.66 19.18
CA SER A 3 -9.31 20.50 18.88
C SER A 3 -9.76 21.55 17.87
N THR A 4 -9.42 21.36 16.60
CA THR A 4 -9.95 22.19 15.52
C THR A 4 -11.07 21.41 14.84
N GLY A 5 -12.22 22.03 14.58
CA GLY A 5 -13.36 21.39 13.91
C GLY A 5 -13.15 21.12 12.42
N THR A 6 -11.90 20.87 12.02
CA THR A 6 -11.42 20.76 10.63
C THR A 6 -10.52 19.54 10.52
N GLY A 7 -10.39 18.97 9.31
CA GLY A 7 -9.57 17.76 9.05
C GLY A 7 -8.11 17.82 9.50
N LEU A 8 -7.58 19.00 9.84
CA LEU A 8 -6.25 19.18 10.42
C LEU A 8 -6.05 18.47 11.78
N ALA A 9 -7.13 18.27 12.54
CA ALA A 9 -7.09 17.51 13.79
C ALA A 9 -7.27 15.98 13.58
N GLY A 10 -7.29 15.54 12.32
CA GLY A 10 -7.40 14.13 11.97
C GLY A 10 -6.13 13.35 12.30
N GLN A 11 -6.28 12.07 12.62
CA GLN A 11 -5.15 11.17 12.84
C GLN A 11 -5.49 9.75 12.38
N VAL A 12 -4.48 9.03 11.89
CA VAL A 12 -4.60 7.59 11.59
C VAL A 12 -3.50 6.83 12.31
N GLY A 13 -3.92 5.85 13.10
CA GLY A 13 -3.04 4.92 13.80
C GLY A 13 -3.30 3.48 13.35
N ILE A 14 -2.24 2.68 13.28
CA ILE A 14 -2.27 1.27 12.89
C ILE A 14 -1.59 0.39 13.94
N ALA A 15 -2.05 -0.85 14.05
CA ALA A 15 -1.43 -1.90 14.86
C ALA A 15 -1.68 -3.27 14.24
N THR A 16 -0.80 -4.25 14.49
CA THR A 16 -1.02 -5.64 14.11
C THR A 16 -1.97 -6.33 15.05
N GLU A 17 -2.92 -7.07 14.49
CA GLU A 17 -3.83 -7.91 15.25
C GLU A 17 -3.18 -9.26 15.55
N THR A 18 -3.45 -9.81 16.74
CA THR A 18 -3.06 -11.18 17.11
C THR A 18 -4.05 -12.21 16.57
N SER A 19 -5.28 -11.80 16.30
CA SER A 19 -6.33 -12.60 15.70
C SER A 19 -7.23 -11.70 14.87
N TYR A 20 -7.63 -12.18 13.70
CA TYR A 20 -8.43 -11.40 12.75
C TYR A 20 -9.72 -10.89 13.41
N GLY A 21 -9.89 -9.56 13.42
CA GLY A 21 -11.08 -8.93 14.00
C GLY A 21 -10.97 -8.52 15.46
N THR A 22 -9.86 -8.82 16.11
CA THR A 22 -9.63 -8.45 17.51
C THR A 22 -8.85 -7.14 17.58
N ALA A 23 -9.48 -6.11 18.15
CA ALA A 23 -8.89 -4.78 18.26
C ALA A 23 -7.56 -4.81 19.02
N ALA A 24 -6.49 -4.34 18.37
CA ALA A 24 -5.22 -4.02 19.02
C ALA A 24 -5.10 -2.49 19.19
N PRO A 25 -4.53 -2.00 20.31
CA PRO A 25 -4.29 -0.57 20.48
C PRO A 25 -3.31 -0.08 19.41
N PRO A 26 -3.59 1.04 18.70
CA PRO A 26 -2.67 1.61 17.71
C PRO A 26 -1.28 1.88 18.28
N THR A 27 -0.24 1.35 17.62
CA THR A 27 1.17 1.49 18.05
C THR A 27 1.99 2.36 17.12
N ARG A 28 1.50 2.60 15.89
CA ARG A 28 2.15 3.40 14.86
C ARG A 28 1.17 4.42 14.32
N PHE A 29 1.60 5.67 14.20
CA PHE A 29 0.84 6.73 13.55
C PHE A 29 1.58 7.17 12.32
N LEU A 30 0.86 7.23 11.20
CA LEU A 30 1.42 7.59 9.91
C LEU A 30 0.94 9.00 9.56
N PRO A 31 1.84 9.91 9.14
CA PRO A 31 1.43 11.17 8.55
C PRO A 31 0.76 10.85 7.21
N ILE A 32 -0.56 10.98 7.18
CA ILE A 32 -1.38 10.69 6.00
C ILE A 32 -1.73 11.99 5.29
N SER A 33 -1.62 12.00 3.96
CA SER A 33 -2.11 13.13 3.15
C SER A 33 -3.63 13.05 2.99
N LYS A 34 -4.15 11.82 2.87
CA LYS A 34 -5.59 11.56 2.77
C LYS A 34 -5.92 10.15 3.29
N ALA A 35 -7.01 10.05 4.03
CA ALA A 35 -7.61 8.76 4.39
C ALA A 35 -9.10 8.76 4.07
N GLN A 36 -9.53 7.85 3.21
CA GLN A 36 -10.94 7.66 2.88
C GLN A 36 -11.38 6.32 3.43
N MET A 37 -11.77 6.28 4.71
CA MET A 37 -12.28 5.07 5.33
C MET A 37 -13.78 5.15 5.55
N THR A 38 -14.51 4.10 5.17
CA THR A 38 -15.96 4.07 5.21
C THR A 38 -16.49 2.77 5.81
N LYS A 39 -17.56 2.89 6.58
CA LYS A 39 -18.33 1.76 7.10
C LYS A 39 -19.37 1.36 6.06
N VAL A 40 -19.35 0.10 5.66
CA VAL A 40 -20.31 -0.47 4.70
C VAL A 40 -21.31 -1.31 5.47
N LYS A 41 -22.61 -1.01 5.30
CA LYS A 41 -23.71 -1.81 5.86
C LYS A 41 -24.69 -2.17 4.75
N ASN A 42 -25.04 -3.43 4.67
CA ASN A 42 -26.10 -3.90 3.79
C ASN A 42 -27.40 -4.06 4.59
N THR A 43 -28.51 -3.59 4.03
CA THR A 43 -29.83 -3.70 4.66
C THR A 43 -30.82 -4.27 3.68
N ILE A 44 -31.67 -5.17 4.14
CA ILE A 44 -32.84 -5.64 3.39
C ILE A 44 -34.08 -4.96 3.99
N GLY A 45 -35.03 -4.58 3.13
CA GLY A 45 -36.37 -4.11 3.54
C GLY A 45 -37.41 -5.20 3.26
N GLN A 46 -38.36 -5.37 4.17
CA GLN A 46 -39.51 -6.25 3.93
C GLN A 46 -40.55 -5.55 3.04
N SER A 47 -41.00 -6.22 1.98
CA SER A 47 -42.05 -5.71 1.07
C SER A 47 -43.37 -6.45 1.31
N TRP A 48 -43.91 -6.31 2.52
CA TRP A 48 -45.21 -6.89 2.88
C TRP A 48 -46.32 -5.92 2.54
N LEU A 49 -47.32 -6.37 1.78
CA LEU A 49 -48.52 -5.58 1.47
C LEU A 49 -49.41 -5.49 2.72
N GLY A 50 -49.77 -4.28 3.13
CA GLY A 50 -50.67 -4.01 4.25
C GLY A 50 -51.70 -2.96 3.90
N ALA A 51 -52.99 -3.24 4.12
CA ALA A 51 -54.06 -2.27 3.88
C ALA A 51 -53.84 -0.99 4.71
N GLY A 52 -54.02 0.18 4.10
CA GLY A 52 -53.84 1.50 4.75
C GLY A 52 -52.40 2.03 4.77
N ARG A 53 -51.45 1.40 4.07
CA ARG A 53 -50.08 1.90 3.92
C ARG A 53 -49.64 1.84 2.46
N LEU A 54 -49.04 2.94 1.98
CA LEU A 54 -48.52 3.08 0.61
C LEU A 54 -46.97 2.97 0.56
N MET A 55 -46.33 2.78 1.71
CA MET A 55 -44.88 2.66 1.85
C MET A 55 -44.54 1.45 2.72
N ASP A 56 -43.37 0.86 2.49
CA ASP A 56 -42.84 -0.24 3.29
C ASP A 56 -42.65 0.18 4.76
N LEU A 57 -42.93 -0.75 5.67
CA LEU A 57 -42.80 -0.50 7.10
C LEU A 57 -41.31 -0.43 7.49
N GLY A 58 -40.87 0.70 8.04
CA GLY A 58 -39.48 0.92 8.44
C GLY A 58 -38.92 -0.09 9.45
N ALA A 59 -39.77 -0.68 10.30
CA ALA A 59 -39.37 -1.77 11.20
C ALA A 59 -38.89 -3.05 10.47
N GLY A 60 -39.19 -3.17 9.18
CA GLY A 60 -38.74 -4.26 8.32
C GLY A 60 -37.36 -4.10 7.74
N ARG A 61 -36.68 -2.98 8.03
CA ARG A 61 -35.32 -2.75 7.57
C ARG A 61 -34.35 -3.44 8.52
N VAL A 62 -33.79 -4.57 8.09
CA VAL A 62 -32.85 -5.36 8.88
C VAL A 62 -31.46 -5.27 8.27
N VAL A 63 -30.43 -5.09 9.11
CA VAL A 63 -29.03 -5.11 8.68
C VAL A 63 -28.60 -6.56 8.51
N THR A 64 -28.09 -6.91 7.33
CA THR A 64 -27.72 -8.30 7.01
C THR A 64 -26.23 -8.54 7.14
N THR A 65 -25.41 -7.68 6.54
CA THR A 65 -23.95 -7.76 6.63
C THR A 65 -23.33 -6.40 6.87
N ARG A 66 -22.15 -6.43 7.49
CA ARG A 66 -21.34 -5.24 7.81
C ARG A 66 -19.90 -5.47 7.35
N GLY A 67 -19.19 -4.37 7.18
CA GLY A 67 -17.78 -4.35 6.79
C GLY A 67 -17.25 -2.94 6.76
N GLY A 68 -15.97 -2.81 6.43
CA GLY A 68 -15.38 -1.52 6.12
C GLY A 68 -14.47 -1.62 4.90
N LYS A 69 -14.26 -0.47 4.26
CA LYS A 69 -13.30 -0.32 3.17
C LYS A 69 -12.64 1.03 3.30
N GLY A 70 -11.39 1.13 2.87
CA GLY A 70 -10.78 2.45 2.75
C GLY A 70 -9.47 2.47 2.00
N THR A 71 -9.01 3.69 1.74
CA THR A 71 -7.73 3.96 1.12
C THR A 71 -6.92 4.92 1.99
N PHE A 72 -5.59 4.71 2.02
CA PHE A 72 -4.62 5.65 2.57
C PHE A 72 -3.70 6.13 1.48
N ASP A 73 -3.61 7.45 1.35
CA ASP A 73 -2.59 8.10 0.55
C ASP A 73 -1.54 8.66 1.51
N LEU A 74 -0.28 8.29 1.28
CA LEU A 74 0.86 8.69 2.09
C LEU A 74 2.14 8.69 1.26
N ASP A 75 3.08 9.54 1.67
CA ASP A 75 4.40 9.61 1.06
C ASP A 75 5.29 8.51 1.63
N VAL A 76 6.09 7.87 0.79
CA VAL A 76 7.01 6.82 1.23
C VAL A 76 8.13 7.49 2.02
N THR A 77 8.14 7.27 3.32
CA THR A 77 9.12 7.84 4.24
C THR A 77 10.20 6.84 4.62
N ASN A 78 11.36 7.35 5.03
CA ASN A 78 12.46 6.54 5.55
C ASN A 78 12.11 5.70 6.78
N ARG A 79 11.09 6.09 7.56
CA ARG A 79 10.68 5.41 8.80
C ARG A 79 9.19 5.11 8.84
N GLY A 80 8.79 4.11 9.63
CA GLY A 80 7.39 3.80 9.95
C GLY A 80 6.60 3.00 8.90
N MET A 81 7.21 2.68 7.75
CA MET A 81 6.54 1.96 6.65
C MET A 81 6.47 0.44 6.84
N GLY A 82 7.29 -0.13 7.72
CA GLY A 82 7.47 -1.57 7.86
C GLY A 82 6.18 -2.35 8.12
N LEU A 83 5.24 -1.81 8.93
CA LEU A 83 3.97 -2.49 9.23
C LEU A 83 3.06 -2.62 7.99
N LEU A 84 2.98 -1.57 7.17
CA LEU A 84 2.20 -1.58 5.93
C LEU A 84 2.84 -2.48 4.88
N LEU A 85 4.16 -2.44 4.75
CA LEU A 85 4.91 -3.31 3.83
C LEU A 85 4.78 -4.78 4.22
N GLN A 86 4.82 -5.11 5.52
CA GLN A 86 4.53 -6.46 6.00
C GLN A 86 3.09 -6.90 5.70
N ALA A 87 2.10 -6.01 5.85
CA ALA A 87 0.71 -6.33 5.53
C ALA A 87 0.46 -6.55 4.03
N LEU A 88 1.23 -5.86 3.16
CA LEU A 88 1.18 -6.01 1.71
C LEU A 88 1.89 -7.29 1.23
N MET A 89 3.15 -7.48 1.63
CA MET A 89 4.02 -8.53 1.13
C MET A 89 3.81 -9.88 1.84
N GLY A 90 3.29 -9.88 3.08
CA GLY A 90 2.92 -11.07 3.84
C GLY A 90 4.03 -11.65 4.72
N THR A 91 5.32 -11.40 4.41
CA THR A 91 6.43 -11.86 5.25
C THR A 91 6.47 -11.18 6.61
N THR A 92 6.65 -11.96 7.67
CA THR A 92 7.04 -11.43 8.98
C THR A 92 8.50 -10.97 8.90
N VAL A 93 8.77 -9.70 9.16
CA VAL A 93 10.12 -9.15 9.13
C VAL A 93 10.47 -8.57 10.50
N THR A 94 11.68 -8.85 10.97
CA THR A 94 12.25 -8.17 12.13
C THR A 94 13.44 -7.35 11.63
N PRO A 95 13.52 -6.04 11.93
CA PRO A 95 14.66 -5.23 11.49
C PRO A 95 15.98 -5.81 11.98
N ILE A 96 16.93 -6.01 11.06
CA ILE A 96 18.25 -6.57 11.37
C ILE A 96 19.28 -5.45 11.36
N GLN A 97 20.01 -5.28 12.45
CA GLN A 97 21.06 -4.27 12.58
C GLN A 97 22.22 -4.57 11.63
N VAL A 98 22.69 -3.55 10.92
CA VAL A 98 23.86 -3.65 10.03
C VAL A 98 25.12 -3.49 10.86
N GLY A 99 25.76 -4.62 11.21
CA GLY A 99 26.93 -4.64 12.08
C GLY A 99 26.65 -3.97 13.41
N SER A 100 27.56 -3.08 13.85
CA SER A 100 27.39 -2.25 15.07
C SER A 100 26.94 -0.82 14.77
N THR A 101 26.25 -0.59 13.64
CA THR A 101 25.84 0.75 13.19
C THR A 101 24.42 1.09 13.63
N ALA A 102 23.99 2.35 13.41
CA ALA A 102 22.62 2.79 13.67
C ALA A 102 21.63 2.41 12.54
N ALA A 103 22.08 1.72 11.49
CA ALA A 103 21.25 1.30 10.37
C ALA A 103 20.69 -0.10 10.59
N TYR A 104 19.42 -0.27 10.22
CA TYR A 104 18.66 -1.50 10.25
C TYR A 104 18.08 -1.77 8.86
N THR A 105 18.02 -3.04 8.49
CA THR A 105 17.51 -3.49 7.20
C THR A 105 16.27 -4.34 7.38
N GLN A 106 15.33 -4.18 6.45
CA GLN A 106 14.08 -4.95 6.39
C GLN A 106 13.90 -5.41 4.94
N THR A 107 13.77 -6.72 4.73
CA THR A 107 13.49 -7.29 3.41
C THR A 107 12.13 -7.96 3.45
N HIS A 108 11.16 -7.37 2.76
CA HIS A 108 9.81 -7.88 2.62
C HIS A 108 9.70 -8.65 1.32
N ALA A 109 9.81 -9.97 1.37
CA ALA A 109 9.60 -10.84 0.20
C ALA A 109 8.12 -11.18 0.02
N LEU A 110 7.70 -11.49 -1.20
CA LEU A 110 6.31 -11.87 -1.46
C LEU A 110 5.99 -13.23 -0.82
N ALA A 111 5.03 -13.28 0.09
CA ALA A 111 4.58 -14.50 0.77
C ALA A 111 3.05 -14.52 0.91
N ASP A 112 2.50 -15.51 1.60
CA ASP A 112 1.09 -15.51 1.97
C ASP A 112 0.80 -14.43 3.02
N THR A 113 -0.35 -13.78 2.91
CA THR A 113 -0.81 -12.74 3.83
C THR A 113 -1.77 -13.29 4.89
N VAL A 114 -2.00 -14.60 4.98
CA VAL A 114 -2.79 -15.20 6.06
C VAL A 114 -2.29 -14.69 7.44
N ASP A 115 -3.25 -14.35 8.29
CA ASP A 115 -3.09 -13.78 9.64
C ASP A 115 -2.34 -12.44 9.73
N LYS A 116 -2.11 -11.78 8.60
CA LYS A 116 -1.59 -10.40 8.57
C LYS A 116 -2.72 -9.38 8.51
N SER A 117 -3.50 -9.24 9.57
CA SER A 117 -4.50 -8.18 9.69
C SER A 117 -4.03 -7.04 10.59
N LEU A 118 -4.54 -5.85 10.28
CA LEU A 118 -4.26 -4.62 11.00
C LEU A 118 -5.55 -4.10 11.66
N THR A 119 -5.42 -3.57 12.88
CA THR A 119 -6.40 -2.64 13.40
C THR A 119 -6.01 -1.25 12.92
N VAL A 120 -6.95 -0.52 12.32
CA VAL A 120 -6.73 0.88 11.94
C VAL A 120 -7.71 1.78 12.66
N GLN A 121 -7.22 2.80 13.33
CA GLN A 121 -8.05 3.81 13.99
C GLN A 121 -7.92 5.15 13.29
N ALA A 122 -9.04 5.64 12.74
CA ALA A 122 -9.16 6.97 12.17
C ALA A 122 -9.85 7.90 13.18
N GLY A 123 -9.15 8.94 13.63
CA GLY A 123 -9.73 10.04 14.39
C GLY A 123 -10.27 11.09 13.43
N ILE A 124 -11.59 11.27 13.38
CA ILE A 124 -12.24 12.23 12.49
C ILE A 124 -12.82 13.38 13.35
N PRO A 125 -12.33 14.62 13.19
CA PRO A 125 -12.86 15.78 13.89
C PRO A 125 -14.27 16.12 13.39
N ASP A 126 -15.20 16.36 14.32
CA ASP A 126 -16.46 17.01 14.01
C ASP A 126 -16.34 18.54 14.05
N ALA A 127 -17.30 19.24 13.45
CA ALA A 127 -17.31 20.71 13.43
C ALA A 127 -17.41 21.35 14.83
N THR A 128 -17.70 20.54 15.87
CA THR A 128 -17.74 20.98 17.27
C THR A 128 -16.38 20.88 17.96
N GLY A 129 -15.35 20.38 17.26
CA GLY A 129 -13.98 20.27 17.75
C GLY A 129 -13.68 18.94 18.47
N ILE A 130 -14.62 18.00 18.51
CA ILE A 130 -14.41 16.67 19.09
C ILE A 130 -13.89 15.72 18.02
N VAL A 131 -12.75 15.08 18.27
CA VAL A 131 -12.21 14.03 17.39
C VAL A 131 -12.86 12.69 17.73
N ARG A 132 -13.64 12.14 16.79
CA ARG A 132 -14.37 10.88 16.95
C ARG A 132 -13.55 9.71 16.43
N PRO A 133 -13.31 8.66 17.24
CA PRO A 133 -12.58 7.48 16.80
C PRO A 133 -13.49 6.53 16.00
N TYR A 134 -13.03 6.17 14.81
CA TYR A 134 -13.55 5.04 14.04
C TYR A 134 -12.46 3.98 13.96
N THR A 135 -12.68 2.84 14.62
CA THR A 135 -11.73 1.73 14.65
C THR A 135 -12.18 0.63 13.70
N PHE A 136 -11.39 0.40 12.67
CA PHE A 136 -11.55 -0.64 11.67
C PHE A 136 -10.80 -1.89 12.12
N LEU A 137 -11.51 -3.01 12.19
CA LEU A 137 -10.99 -4.30 12.65
C LEU A 137 -10.75 -5.23 11.47
N GLY A 138 -9.76 -6.10 11.56
CA GLY A 138 -9.48 -7.09 10.51
C GLY A 138 -9.08 -6.45 9.19
N ALA A 139 -8.35 -5.34 9.19
CA ALA A 139 -7.98 -4.65 7.96
C ALA A 139 -6.91 -5.44 7.20
N LYS A 140 -7.22 -5.79 5.95
CA LYS A 140 -6.35 -6.48 5.00
C LYS A 140 -5.99 -5.52 3.87
N VAL A 141 -4.70 -5.42 3.56
CA VAL A 141 -4.24 -4.69 2.36
C VAL A 141 -4.56 -5.54 1.13
N THR A 142 -5.26 -4.94 0.18
CA THR A 142 -5.73 -5.58 -1.06
C THR A 142 -4.92 -5.12 -2.27
N ASP A 143 -4.47 -3.86 -2.26
CA ASP A 143 -3.55 -3.33 -3.24
C ASP A 143 -2.65 -2.24 -2.63
N ALA A 144 -1.49 -2.05 -3.24
CA ALA A 144 -0.65 -0.90 -3.03
C ALA A 144 -0.11 -0.38 -4.37
N THR A 145 -0.11 0.93 -4.54
CA THR A 145 0.48 1.60 -5.71
C THR A 145 1.60 2.51 -5.25
N PHE A 146 2.76 2.46 -5.90
CA PHE A 146 3.92 3.32 -5.67
C PHE A 146 4.20 4.13 -6.93
N THR A 147 4.43 5.43 -6.78
CA THR A 147 4.76 6.31 -7.91
C THR A 147 6.03 7.10 -7.62
N PHE A 148 6.95 7.04 -8.58
CA PHE A 148 8.23 7.74 -8.58
C PHE A 148 8.24 8.74 -9.73
N GLU A 149 8.42 10.02 -9.42
CA GLU A 149 8.46 11.11 -10.40
C GLU A 149 9.51 12.15 -9.97
N PRO A 150 10.42 12.59 -10.87
CA PRO A 150 11.37 13.66 -10.58
C PRO A 150 10.66 14.93 -10.10
N GLY A 151 11.26 15.61 -9.11
CA GLY A 151 10.70 16.85 -8.56
C GLY A 151 9.48 16.66 -7.66
N LYS A 152 9.09 15.41 -7.36
CA LYS A 152 8.03 15.08 -6.39
C LYS A 152 8.50 14.03 -5.39
N GLU A 153 7.81 13.96 -4.27
CA GLU A 153 7.98 12.89 -3.28
C GLU A 153 7.46 11.56 -3.84
N VAL A 154 8.06 10.46 -3.41
CA VAL A 154 7.59 9.12 -3.77
C VAL A 154 6.26 8.89 -3.05
N THR A 155 5.19 8.75 -3.81
CA THR A 155 3.83 8.60 -3.25
C THR A 155 3.41 7.15 -3.21
N SER A 156 2.61 6.79 -2.21
CA SER A 156 2.01 5.48 -2.09
C SER A 156 0.54 5.53 -1.71
N THR A 157 -0.25 4.66 -2.33
CA THR A 157 -1.67 4.47 -2.02
C THR A 157 -1.89 3.03 -1.61
N PHE A 158 -2.46 2.80 -0.42
CA PHE A 158 -2.82 1.47 0.09
C PHE A 158 -4.34 1.34 0.19
N THR A 159 -4.90 0.29 -0.42
CA THR A 159 -6.33 -0.03 -0.30
C THR A 159 -6.54 -1.15 0.70
N LEU A 160 -7.45 -0.91 1.65
CA LEU A 160 -7.79 -1.85 2.72
C LEU A 160 -9.25 -2.29 2.66
N ASP A 161 -9.43 -3.52 3.07
CA ASP A 161 -10.71 -4.18 3.23
C ASP A 161 -10.80 -4.73 4.66
N THR A 162 -11.86 -4.39 5.40
CA THR A 162 -11.93 -4.60 6.85
C THR A 162 -13.16 -5.41 7.26
N GLN A 163 -13.06 -6.14 8.36
CA GLN A 163 -14.13 -6.99 8.88
C GLN A 163 -15.32 -6.18 9.40
N ASP A 164 -15.04 -5.18 10.22
CA ASP A 164 -16.05 -4.34 10.87
C ASP A 164 -15.46 -2.97 11.23
N VAL A 165 -16.34 -2.05 11.63
CA VAL A 165 -16.01 -0.71 12.09
C VAL A 165 -16.74 -0.43 13.41
N ILE A 166 -15.97 -0.28 14.48
CA ILE A 166 -16.47 0.02 15.83
C ILE A 166 -16.12 1.45 16.25
N GLU A 167 -17.00 2.04 17.05
CA GLU A 167 -16.92 3.45 17.49
C GLU A 167 -16.82 3.55 19.03
N SER A 168 -16.74 2.41 19.72
CA SER A 168 -16.69 2.32 21.19
C SER A 168 -15.29 2.46 21.76
N GLN A 169 -14.25 2.41 20.92
CA GLN A 169 -12.87 2.46 21.38
C GLN A 169 -12.45 3.88 21.71
N THR A 170 -11.63 4.03 22.74
CA THR A 170 -11.01 5.31 23.06
C THR A 170 -10.03 5.71 21.95
N LEU A 171 -9.99 7.00 21.66
CA LEU A 171 -9.04 7.55 20.69
C LEU A 171 -7.61 7.44 21.26
N ALA A 172 -6.73 6.75 20.55
CA ALA A 172 -5.34 6.61 20.95
C ALA A 172 -4.59 7.95 20.80
N ALA A 173 -3.63 8.21 21.68
CA ALA A 173 -2.79 9.40 21.59
C ALA A 173 -1.79 9.25 20.43
N ALA A 174 -1.86 10.14 19.42
CA ALA A 174 -0.92 10.12 18.31
C ALA A 174 0.52 10.31 18.77
N SER A 175 1.40 9.44 18.26
CA SER A 175 2.85 9.52 18.41
C SER A 175 3.50 9.26 17.06
N TYR A 176 4.16 10.28 16.51
CA TYR A 176 4.84 10.22 15.23
C TYR A 176 6.32 9.92 15.43
N VAL A 177 6.90 9.12 14.54
CA VAL A 177 8.32 8.81 14.59
C VAL A 177 9.12 10.09 14.29
N ALA A 178 10.09 10.40 15.14
CA ALA A 178 10.95 11.56 14.94
C ALA A 178 11.84 11.36 13.69
N ALA A 179 12.17 12.47 13.02
CA ALA A 179 13.04 12.51 11.84
C ALA A 179 12.55 11.66 10.64
N MET A 180 11.23 11.50 10.49
CA MET A 180 10.62 11.02 9.25
C MET A 180 10.91 12.00 8.12
N ARG A 181 11.35 11.47 6.98
CA ARG A 181 11.58 12.23 5.75
C ARG A 181 11.06 11.43 4.56
N PRO A 182 10.32 12.07 3.63
CA PRO A 182 9.90 11.42 2.40
C PRO A 182 11.09 11.16 1.49
N PHE A 183 11.06 10.06 0.75
CA PHE A 183 11.94 9.86 -0.39
C PHE A 183 11.48 10.74 -1.55
N VAL A 184 12.41 11.20 -2.37
CA VAL A 184 12.12 12.07 -3.52
C VAL A 184 12.45 11.31 -4.80
N GLY A 185 11.61 11.43 -5.82
CA GLY A 185 11.81 10.77 -7.11
C GLY A 185 13.09 11.21 -7.83
N THR A 186 13.62 12.39 -7.51
CA THR A 186 14.91 12.89 -8.03
C THR A 186 16.09 12.02 -7.62
N ASP A 187 16.05 11.44 -6.42
CA ASP A 187 17.09 10.57 -5.88
C ASP A 187 16.79 9.08 -6.14
N THR A 188 15.89 8.81 -7.09
CA THR A 188 15.52 7.45 -7.49
C THR A 188 16.31 7.02 -8.73
N SER A 189 16.99 5.89 -8.63
CA SER A 189 17.60 5.19 -9.75
C SER A 189 16.71 4.06 -10.25
N VAL A 190 16.53 4.00 -11.57
CA VAL A 190 15.82 2.91 -12.27
C VAL A 190 16.88 2.02 -12.91
N LYS A 191 16.97 0.76 -12.47
CA LYS A 191 17.96 -0.20 -12.99
C LYS A 191 17.25 -1.34 -13.69
N VAL A 192 17.77 -1.72 -14.85
CA VAL A 192 17.22 -2.80 -15.67
C VAL A 192 18.34 -3.73 -16.14
N GLY A 193 18.08 -5.03 -16.19
CA GLY A 193 19.07 -5.99 -16.70
C GLY A 193 18.69 -7.44 -16.44
N MET A 194 19.69 -8.31 -16.33
CA MET A 194 19.51 -9.64 -15.75
C MET A 194 19.42 -9.52 -14.24
N PHE A 195 18.61 -10.37 -13.60
CA PHE A 195 18.50 -10.39 -12.14
C PHE A 195 19.86 -10.54 -11.47
N GLY A 196 20.20 -9.60 -10.57
CA GLY A 196 21.50 -9.55 -9.88
C GLY A 196 22.64 -8.90 -10.67
N SER A 197 22.36 -8.33 -11.85
CA SER A 197 23.32 -7.59 -12.68
C SER A 197 22.65 -6.42 -13.40
N GLU A 198 21.68 -5.78 -12.74
CA GLU A 198 20.93 -4.64 -13.28
C GLU A 198 21.81 -3.38 -13.36
N ALA A 199 21.64 -2.62 -14.44
CA ALA A 199 22.36 -1.35 -14.66
C ALA A 199 21.39 -0.18 -14.72
N ALA A 200 21.82 0.99 -14.24
CA ALA A 200 21.01 2.21 -14.26
C ALA A 200 20.65 2.63 -15.69
N VAL A 201 19.39 3.01 -15.88
CA VAL A 201 18.82 3.46 -17.16
C VAL A 201 18.55 4.95 -17.08
N SER A 202 18.88 5.68 -18.16
CA SER A 202 18.67 7.12 -18.28
C SER A 202 17.35 7.45 -18.99
N GLY A 203 16.85 8.68 -18.81
CA GLY A 203 15.68 9.18 -19.53
C GLY A 203 14.33 8.74 -18.98
N VAL A 204 14.29 8.09 -17.82
CA VAL A 204 13.03 7.72 -17.15
C VAL A 204 12.42 8.95 -16.48
N LYS A 205 11.17 9.26 -16.85
CA LYS A 205 10.41 10.41 -16.36
C LYS A 205 9.45 10.04 -15.25
N LYS A 206 8.91 8.83 -15.26
CA LYS A 206 7.98 8.37 -14.23
C LYS A 206 7.92 6.86 -14.20
N VAL A 207 7.83 6.29 -13.01
CA VAL A 207 7.52 4.86 -12.83
C VAL A 207 6.38 4.72 -11.85
N THR A 208 5.36 3.97 -12.24
CA THR A 208 4.27 3.54 -11.36
C THR A 208 4.28 2.03 -11.26
N ILE A 209 4.23 1.50 -10.03
CA ILE A 209 4.11 0.07 -9.75
C ILE A 209 2.87 -0.17 -8.91
N LYS A 210 2.04 -1.11 -9.32
CA LYS A 210 0.88 -1.58 -8.58
C LYS A 210 1.06 -3.06 -8.20
N ILE A 211 0.95 -3.35 -6.92
CA ILE A 211 0.97 -4.69 -6.35
C ILE A 211 -0.45 -5.02 -5.90
N GLU A 212 -1.10 -5.94 -6.60
CA GLU A 212 -2.47 -6.39 -6.30
C GLU A 212 -2.44 -7.77 -5.64
N ARG A 213 -3.13 -7.86 -4.50
CA ARG A 213 -3.32 -9.08 -3.71
C ARG A 213 -4.79 -9.48 -3.80
N PRO A 214 -5.23 -10.17 -4.87
CA PRO A 214 -6.62 -10.53 -5.03
C PRO A 214 -7.05 -11.49 -3.91
N GLN A 215 -8.04 -11.05 -3.14
CA GLN A 215 -8.57 -11.76 -2.00
C GLN A 215 -10.08 -11.93 -2.15
N ASN A 216 -10.61 -13.08 -1.72
CA ASN A 216 -12.04 -13.26 -1.60
C ASN A 216 -12.56 -12.47 -0.38
N ALA A 217 -12.96 -11.24 -0.67
CA ALA A 217 -13.54 -10.29 0.26
C ALA A 217 -15.05 -10.52 0.51
N ALA A 218 -15.69 -11.50 -0.12
CA ALA A 218 -17.14 -11.75 0.02
C ALA A 218 -17.44 -12.99 0.89
N ARG A 219 -16.59 -13.28 1.88
CA ARG A 219 -16.74 -14.45 2.75
C ARG A 219 -17.66 -14.15 3.92
N TYR A 220 -18.94 -14.45 3.76
CA TYR A 220 -19.95 -14.41 4.82
C TYR A 220 -20.50 -15.82 5.06
N TYR A 221 -20.62 -16.22 6.32
CA TYR A 221 -21.12 -17.54 6.71
C TYR A 221 -22.37 -17.42 7.58
N LEU A 222 -23.30 -18.37 7.45
CA LEU A 222 -24.46 -18.48 8.32
C LEU A 222 -23.99 -18.66 9.78
N GLY A 223 -24.62 -17.93 10.71
CA GLY A 223 -24.20 -17.89 12.12
C GLY A 223 -23.05 -16.93 12.45
N GLY A 224 -22.37 -16.36 11.44
CA GLY A 224 -21.26 -15.42 11.61
C GLY A 224 -21.65 -13.97 11.95
N GLN A 225 -22.88 -13.74 12.43
CA GLN A 225 -23.40 -12.41 12.83
C GLN A 225 -23.36 -11.32 11.73
N GLY A 226 -23.29 -11.73 10.46
CA GLY A 226 -23.14 -10.80 9.33
C GLY A 226 -21.76 -10.15 9.25
N LEU A 227 -20.79 -10.64 10.04
CA LEU A 227 -19.39 -10.25 9.97
C LEU A 227 -18.68 -11.03 8.86
N LYS A 228 -17.70 -10.36 8.29
CA LYS A 228 -16.89 -10.91 7.22
C LYS A 228 -15.83 -11.85 7.79
N ALA A 229 -15.74 -13.07 7.28
CA ALA A 229 -14.62 -13.94 7.59
C ALA A 229 -13.35 -13.42 6.91
N GLN A 230 -12.20 -13.80 7.45
CA GLN A 230 -10.89 -13.39 6.93
C GLN A 230 -10.78 -13.60 5.42
N PRO A 231 -10.49 -12.55 4.64
CA PRO A 231 -10.23 -12.70 3.22
C PRO A 231 -9.04 -13.64 2.99
N LEU A 232 -9.23 -14.59 2.07
CA LEU A 232 -8.16 -15.50 1.62
C LEU A 232 -7.78 -15.12 0.20
N LEU A 233 -6.51 -15.33 -0.17
CA LEU A 233 -6.12 -15.20 -1.57
C LEU A 233 -6.95 -16.16 -2.43
N ASN A 234 -7.51 -15.61 -3.51
CA ASN A 234 -8.34 -16.37 -4.45
C ASN A 234 -7.81 -16.36 -5.88
N ALA A 235 -6.73 -15.62 -6.13
CA ALA A 235 -6.01 -15.61 -7.38
C ALA A 235 -4.52 -15.30 -7.12
N MET A 236 -3.70 -15.47 -8.16
CA MET A 236 -2.28 -15.12 -8.10
C MET A 236 -2.09 -13.61 -7.91
N THR A 237 -1.04 -13.22 -7.20
CA THR A 237 -0.64 -11.82 -7.06
C THR A 237 -0.33 -11.25 -8.43
N LYS A 238 -0.83 -10.05 -8.72
CA LYS A 238 -0.52 -9.34 -9.96
C LYS A 238 0.34 -8.14 -9.63
N ILE A 239 1.50 -8.05 -10.27
CA ILE A 239 2.36 -6.89 -10.18
C ILE A 239 2.45 -6.30 -11.58
N THR A 240 1.94 -5.09 -11.73
CA THR A 240 1.88 -4.38 -13.01
C THR A 240 2.42 -2.98 -12.82
N GLY A 241 2.89 -2.36 -13.89
CA GLY A 241 3.35 -0.99 -13.81
C GLY A 241 3.47 -0.33 -15.16
N THR A 242 3.91 0.92 -15.13
CA THR A 242 4.15 1.72 -16.33
C THR A 242 5.40 2.54 -16.11
N ILE A 243 6.30 2.47 -17.08
CA ILE A 243 7.51 3.30 -17.15
C ILE A 243 7.30 4.31 -18.26
N GLU A 244 7.27 5.59 -17.92
CA GLU A 244 7.31 6.68 -18.90
C GLU A 244 8.78 7.11 -19.06
N ALA A 245 9.31 6.97 -20.27
CA ALA A 245 10.71 7.29 -20.54
C ALA A 245 10.89 7.90 -21.93
N ASP A 246 11.91 8.75 -22.06
CA ASP A 246 12.41 9.18 -23.36
C ASP A 246 13.06 8.00 -24.08
N PHE A 247 12.83 7.92 -25.39
CA PHE A 247 13.35 6.85 -26.22
C PHE A 247 14.84 7.09 -26.55
N ILE A 248 15.69 6.83 -25.56
CA ILE A 248 17.15 7.00 -25.65
C ILE A 248 17.83 5.68 -26.06
N ASP A 249 17.41 4.57 -25.45
CA ASP A 249 18.00 3.25 -25.69
C ASP A 249 16.98 2.30 -26.34
N LYS A 250 17.21 2.04 -27.63
CA LYS A 250 16.41 1.10 -28.43
C LYS A 250 16.46 -0.31 -27.85
N THR A 251 17.61 -0.73 -27.31
CA THR A 251 17.84 -2.07 -26.78
C THR A 251 16.98 -2.34 -25.56
N ILE A 252 16.87 -1.36 -24.67
CA ILE A 252 16.14 -1.49 -23.41
C ILE A 252 14.63 -1.52 -23.63
N TRP A 253 14.13 -0.68 -24.53
CA TRP A 253 12.70 -0.45 -24.67
C TRP A 253 12.08 -1.15 -25.89
N ALA A 254 12.64 -0.93 -27.08
CA ALA A 254 12.03 -1.43 -28.32
C ALA A 254 12.44 -2.87 -28.65
N ASP A 255 13.71 -3.23 -28.48
CA ASP A 255 14.18 -4.58 -28.81
C ASP A 255 13.64 -5.62 -27.82
N ARG A 256 13.64 -5.31 -26.52
CA ARG A 256 13.02 -6.18 -25.51
C ARG A 256 11.53 -6.37 -25.70
N PHE A 257 10.82 -5.30 -26.09
CA PHE A 257 9.40 -5.39 -26.42
C PHE A 257 9.19 -6.28 -27.67
N ALA A 258 9.94 -6.02 -28.74
CA ALA A 258 9.79 -6.77 -29.99
C ALA A 258 10.16 -8.26 -29.86
N SER A 259 11.11 -8.60 -28.99
CA SER A 259 11.54 -9.98 -28.75
C SER A 259 10.87 -10.66 -27.57
N ASP A 260 9.96 -9.97 -26.87
CA ASP A 260 9.36 -10.42 -25.60
C ASP A 260 10.42 -10.90 -24.59
N ALA A 261 11.54 -10.17 -24.49
CA ALA A 261 12.67 -10.58 -23.66
C ALA A 261 12.43 -10.25 -22.18
N PRO A 262 12.59 -11.23 -21.27
CA PRO A 262 12.48 -10.97 -19.83
C PRO A 262 13.59 -10.05 -19.33
N PHE A 263 13.28 -9.23 -18.33
CA PHE A 263 14.25 -8.39 -17.63
C PHE A 263 13.92 -8.25 -16.14
N SER A 264 14.94 -8.01 -15.32
CA SER A 264 14.76 -7.58 -13.93
C SER A 264 14.64 -6.06 -13.85
N LEU A 265 13.75 -5.57 -12.98
CA LEU A 265 13.54 -4.16 -12.70
C LEU A 265 13.84 -3.88 -11.22
N VAL A 266 14.72 -2.91 -10.98
CA VAL A 266 15.00 -2.39 -9.64
C VAL A 266 14.73 -0.90 -9.61
N LEU A 267 13.85 -0.47 -8.71
CA LEU A 267 13.67 0.95 -8.37
C LEU A 267 14.30 1.15 -7.00
N GLU A 268 15.25 2.07 -6.90
CA GLU A 268 15.99 2.33 -5.67
C GLU A 268 16.00 3.84 -5.43
N ALA A 269 15.30 4.28 -4.38
CA ALA A 269 15.30 5.64 -3.90
C ALA A 269 16.19 5.74 -2.67
N ASP A 270 17.24 6.55 -2.76
CA ASP A 270 18.16 6.81 -1.66
C ASP A 270 17.83 8.14 -0.98
N GLY A 271 18.06 8.17 0.33
CA GLY A 271 17.88 9.32 1.18
C GLY A 271 19.20 9.74 1.82
N LEU A 272 19.11 10.30 3.03
CA LEU A 272 20.29 10.78 3.74
C LEU A 272 21.12 9.63 4.32
N GLN A 273 22.40 9.93 4.55
CA GLN A 273 23.29 9.04 5.25
C GLN A 273 22.86 8.86 6.73
N ILE A 274 22.65 7.60 7.14
CA ILE A 274 22.27 7.22 8.50
C ILE A 274 23.48 7.23 9.44
N SER A 275 24.64 6.76 8.97
CA SER A 275 25.87 6.67 9.76
C SER A 275 27.11 6.89 8.90
N ALA A 276 28.23 7.25 9.53
CA ALA A 276 29.51 7.59 8.89
C ALA A 276 30.12 6.46 8.00
N SER A 277 29.53 5.27 8.00
CA SER A 277 29.96 4.06 7.29
C SER A 277 29.32 3.86 5.90
N GLY A 278 28.80 4.91 5.27
CA GLY A 278 28.16 4.81 3.95
C GLY A 278 26.80 4.10 3.92
N ASN A 279 26.12 3.99 5.07
CA ASN A 279 24.73 3.52 5.13
C ASN A 279 23.80 4.70 4.85
N PHE A 280 22.95 4.57 3.83
CA PHE A 280 21.92 5.55 3.49
C PHE A 280 20.53 5.02 3.84
N ASP A 281 19.60 5.92 4.10
CA ASP A 281 18.18 5.57 4.07
C ASP A 281 17.89 5.10 2.63
N THR A 282 17.36 3.89 2.45
CA THR A 282 17.12 3.33 1.11
C THR A 282 15.75 2.68 1.07
N PHE A 283 14.96 2.98 0.05
CA PHE A 283 13.74 2.26 -0.29
C PHE A 283 13.91 1.64 -1.68
N ARG A 284 13.77 0.31 -1.77
CA ARG A 284 14.03 -0.41 -3.01
C ARG A 284 12.94 -1.43 -3.30
N ILE A 285 12.44 -1.41 -4.53
CA ILE A 285 11.53 -2.45 -5.06
C ILE A 285 12.30 -3.23 -6.12
N THR A 286 12.39 -4.54 -5.94
CA THR A 286 13.07 -5.46 -6.87
C THR A 286 12.08 -6.46 -7.43
N LEU A 287 11.95 -6.47 -8.76
CA LEU A 287 11.11 -7.39 -9.53
C LEU A 287 12.02 -8.28 -10.40
N PRO A 288 12.22 -9.55 -10.05
CA PRO A 288 13.20 -10.41 -10.72
C PRO A 288 12.98 -10.63 -12.22
N GLN A 289 11.72 -10.67 -12.64
CA GLN A 289 11.35 -10.91 -14.03
C GLN A 289 10.10 -10.14 -14.43
N CYS A 290 10.25 -9.29 -15.44
CA CYS A 290 9.24 -8.42 -16.03
C CYS A 290 9.25 -8.58 -17.56
N PHE A 291 8.09 -8.35 -18.17
CA PHE A 291 7.88 -8.29 -19.61
C PHE A 291 7.21 -6.96 -19.96
N LEU A 292 7.54 -6.40 -21.12
CA LEU A 292 6.91 -5.18 -21.62
C LEU A 292 5.64 -5.56 -22.41
N ASP A 293 4.50 -5.01 -22.01
CA ASP A 293 3.19 -5.30 -22.62
C ASP A 293 2.71 -4.14 -23.53
N GLY A 294 3.62 -3.24 -23.89
CA GLY A 294 3.34 -1.95 -24.52
C GLY A 294 3.21 -1.98 -26.04
N ASP A 295 3.56 -0.87 -26.67
CA ASP A 295 3.79 -0.77 -28.10
C ASP A 295 5.08 0.03 -28.34
N THR A 296 5.61 0.01 -29.56
CA THR A 296 6.78 0.79 -29.94
C THR A 296 6.50 2.30 -29.84
N PRO A 297 7.50 3.11 -29.42
CA PRO A 297 7.33 4.56 -29.35
C PRO A 297 6.95 5.17 -30.70
N THR A 298 6.01 6.11 -30.69
CA THR A 298 5.50 6.77 -31.91
C THR A 298 5.98 8.22 -31.99
N LEU A 299 6.17 8.73 -33.21
CA LEU A 299 6.52 10.13 -33.43
C LEU A 299 5.28 11.01 -33.24
N GLN A 300 5.26 11.80 -32.15
CA GLN A 300 4.10 12.61 -31.76
C GLN A 300 4.28 14.12 -32.00
N GLY A 301 5.37 14.56 -32.64
CA GLY A 301 5.62 15.97 -32.92
C GLY A 301 7.10 16.35 -32.91
N PRO A 302 7.42 17.65 -32.76
CA PRO A 302 8.80 18.16 -32.77
C PRO A 302 9.58 17.91 -31.46
N ASP A 303 8.90 17.49 -30.39
CA ASP A 303 9.53 17.21 -29.09
C ASP A 303 10.31 15.88 -29.08
N VAL A 304 11.07 15.64 -28.01
CA VAL A 304 11.79 14.36 -27.80
C VAL A 304 10.79 13.21 -27.79
N VAL A 305 11.08 12.17 -28.59
CA VAL A 305 10.26 10.95 -28.65
C VAL A 305 10.26 10.30 -27.27
N SER A 306 9.08 10.19 -26.67
CA SER A 306 8.85 9.55 -25.39
C SER A 306 7.83 8.43 -25.54
N GLY A 307 7.94 7.43 -24.68
CA GLY A 307 7.07 6.26 -24.69
C GLY A 307 6.53 5.95 -23.30
N SER A 308 5.34 5.37 -23.28
CA SER A 308 4.77 4.71 -22.11
C SER A 308 4.95 3.21 -22.30
N PHE A 309 5.74 2.60 -21.41
CA PHE A 309 6.08 1.19 -21.45
C PHE A 309 5.38 0.48 -20.28
N PRO A 310 4.13 0.00 -20.48
CA PRO A 310 3.49 -0.85 -19.49
C PRO A 310 4.26 -2.17 -19.37
N PHE A 311 4.30 -2.71 -18.16
CA PHE A 311 4.98 -3.97 -17.90
C PHE A 311 4.20 -4.81 -16.89
N THR A 312 4.38 -6.12 -17.00
CA THR A 312 3.89 -7.11 -16.04
C THR A 312 5.08 -7.88 -15.46
N ALA A 313 5.13 -7.98 -14.13
CA ALA A 313 6.12 -8.82 -13.46
C ALA A 313 5.56 -10.23 -13.22
N LEU A 314 6.37 -11.23 -13.52
CA LEU A 314 6.06 -12.65 -13.43
C LEU A 314 7.08 -13.35 -12.53
N PHE A 315 6.72 -14.55 -12.09
CA PHE A 315 7.63 -15.40 -11.33
C PHE A 315 8.66 -16.04 -12.28
N ASP A 316 9.95 -15.93 -11.94
CA ASP A 316 11.08 -16.45 -12.73
C ASP A 316 11.38 -17.95 -12.48
N GLY A 317 10.65 -18.57 -11.53
CA GLY A 317 10.86 -19.96 -11.13
C GLY A 317 11.76 -20.15 -9.91
N ALA A 318 12.38 -19.09 -9.38
CA ALA A 318 13.33 -19.18 -8.27
C ALA A 318 13.26 -18.02 -7.26
N ASN A 319 13.16 -16.78 -7.74
CA ASN A 319 13.24 -15.55 -6.96
C ASN A 319 11.87 -14.88 -6.84
N LEU A 320 11.58 -14.37 -5.65
CA LEU A 320 10.33 -13.64 -5.37
C LEU A 320 10.58 -12.13 -5.42
N PRO A 321 9.58 -11.33 -5.84
CA PRO A 321 9.61 -9.89 -5.70
C PRO A 321 9.88 -9.47 -4.24
N THR A 322 10.69 -8.43 -4.06
CA THR A 322 11.03 -7.91 -2.73
C THR A 322 10.88 -6.40 -2.64
N ILE A 323 10.47 -5.94 -1.45
CA ILE A 323 10.60 -4.54 -1.04
C ILE A 323 11.64 -4.50 0.08
N PHE A 324 12.74 -3.82 -0.16
CA PHE A 324 13.82 -3.62 0.79
C PHE A 324 13.77 -2.20 1.34
N THR A 325 13.91 -2.07 2.66
CA THR A 325 14.11 -0.79 3.32
C THR A 325 15.35 -0.84 4.20
N GLN A 326 16.10 0.25 4.20
CA GLN A 326 17.18 0.51 5.14
C GLN A 326 16.91 1.83 5.83
N SER A 327 16.87 1.82 7.16
CA SER A 327 16.61 3.01 7.97
C SER A 327 17.13 2.84 9.39
N ALA A 328 16.94 3.85 10.25
CA ALA A 328 17.26 3.74 11.67
C ALA A 328 16.14 3.10 12.52
N ASP A 329 15.11 2.52 11.91
CA ASP A 329 14.01 1.89 12.65
C ASP A 329 14.43 0.57 13.28
N THR A 330 14.35 0.50 14.61
CA THR A 330 14.66 -0.70 15.40
C THR A 330 13.48 -1.66 15.52
N THR A 331 12.28 -1.21 15.16
CA THR A 331 11.03 -1.98 15.22
C THR A 331 10.12 -1.60 14.05
N LEU A 332 9.26 -2.54 13.61
CA LEU A 332 8.19 -2.27 12.63
C LEU A 332 7.13 -1.34 13.20
#